data_AF-A0A833TPI9-F1
#
_entry.id   AF-A0A833TPI9-F1
#
_cell.length_a   1.000
_cell.length_b   1.000
_cell.length_c   1.000
_cell.angle_alpha   90.00
_cell.angle_beta   90.00
_cell.angle_gamma   90.00
#
_symmetry.space_group_name_H-M   'P 1'
#
loop_
_entity.id
_entity.type
_entity.pdbx_description
1 polymer ?
#
loop_
_entity_poly.entity_id
_entity_poly.type
_entity_poly.pdbx_seq_one_letter_code
_entity_poly.pdbx_strand_id
1 'polypeptide(L)'
;MTPFEAVYGTPPIRLQAYIPGLTANQFVDQLLQTREQILATLKSNLSLAQDRMKQQSVAVRRNLKLSSRYFGPFQITHRISKVAYQLCLPSDSLLHPVFHVSVLKKKIGDQLTPFSSLPPVDLQGELRSQPEKILERRSVKRDNRVVVEVLIQWEGAGVEDSTWEPYWKLRQQFPHLVGKVL
;
A
#
# COMPACT_ATOMS: atom_id res chain seq x y z
N MET A 1 28.72 -14.51 -6.02
CA MET A 1 28.66 -14.52 -4.56
C MET A 1 27.19 -14.39 -4.15
N THR A 2 26.63 -15.43 -3.52
CA THR A 2 25.25 -15.41 -3.02
C THR A 2 25.16 -14.65 -1.68
N PRO A 3 23.98 -14.14 -1.27
CA PRO A 3 23.82 -13.54 0.06
C PRO A 3 24.22 -14.48 1.20
N PHE A 4 23.99 -15.78 1.04
CA PHE A 4 24.44 -16.80 1.99
C PHE A 4 25.97 -16.87 2.09
N GLU A 5 26.67 -16.94 0.95
CA GLU A 5 28.14 -16.94 0.88
C GLU A 5 28.75 -15.68 1.51
N ALA A 6 28.12 -14.53 1.31
CA ALA A 6 28.57 -13.26 1.89
C ALA A 6 28.49 -13.25 3.43
N VAL A 7 27.50 -13.95 4.00
CA VAL A 7 27.29 -14.00 5.46
C VAL A 7 28.12 -15.12 6.12
N TYR A 8 28.19 -16.29 5.50
CA TYR A 8 28.74 -17.50 6.13
C TYR A 8 30.10 -17.91 5.57
N GLY A 9 30.65 -17.18 4.60
CA GLY A 9 31.98 -17.45 4.02
C GLY A 9 32.11 -18.78 3.28
N THR A 10 31.00 -19.51 3.11
CA THR A 10 30.94 -20.84 2.48
C THR A 10 29.76 -20.92 1.52
N PRO A 11 29.89 -21.67 0.40
CA PRO A 11 28.77 -21.87 -0.52
C PRO A 11 27.63 -22.63 0.18
N PRO A 12 26.36 -22.29 -0.12
CA PRO A 12 25.24 -23.02 0.41
C PRO A 12 25.33 -24.50 -0.01
N ILE A 13 25.02 -25.39 0.94
CA ILE A 13 25.02 -26.84 0.71
C ILE A 13 24.06 -27.14 -0.44
N ARG A 14 24.58 -27.63 -1.56
CA ARG A 14 23.78 -28.06 -2.71
C ARG A 14 23.20 -29.42 -2.38
N LEU A 15 21.92 -29.45 -2.03
CA LEU A 15 21.16 -30.69 -1.96
C LEU A 15 21.12 -31.29 -3.37
N GLN A 16 21.72 -32.46 -3.56
CA GLN A 16 21.60 -33.21 -4.82
C GLN A 16 20.12 -33.59 -5.00
N ALA A 17 19.63 -33.46 -6.24
CA ALA A 17 18.29 -33.89 -6.59
C ALA A 17 18.21 -35.41 -6.39
N TYR A 18 17.16 -35.86 -5.70
CA TYR A 18 16.90 -37.28 -5.54
C TYR A 18 16.56 -37.92 -6.89
N ILE A 19 17.16 -39.08 -7.18
CA ILE A 19 16.87 -39.89 -8.36
C ILE A 19 16.10 -41.14 -7.90
N PRO A 20 14.89 -41.41 -8.43
CA PRO A 20 14.11 -42.59 -8.08
C PRO A 20 14.87 -43.90 -8.26
N GLY A 21 14.79 -44.83 -7.30
CA GLY A 21 15.42 -46.14 -7.37
C GLY A 21 16.88 -46.23 -6.91
N LEU A 22 17.46 -45.15 -6.38
CA LEU A 22 18.81 -45.18 -5.78
C LEU A 22 18.86 -45.90 -4.43
N THR A 23 17.73 -46.04 -3.74
CA THR A 23 17.67 -46.69 -2.43
C THR A 23 16.97 -48.04 -2.57
N ALA A 24 17.54 -49.09 -1.99
CA ALA A 24 16.91 -50.41 -1.94
C ALA A 24 15.72 -50.44 -0.96
N ASN A 25 15.50 -49.37 -0.19
CA ASN A 25 14.44 -49.29 0.81
C ASN A 25 13.28 -48.45 0.27
N GLN A 26 12.18 -49.14 -0.05
CA GLN A 26 10.98 -48.51 -0.62
C GLN A 26 10.44 -47.36 0.23
N PHE A 27 10.54 -47.43 1.57
CA PHE A 27 10.07 -46.37 2.45
C PHE A 27 10.92 -45.11 2.34
N VAL A 28 12.24 -45.27 2.22
CA VAL A 28 13.18 -44.16 2.02
C VAL A 28 12.97 -43.52 0.66
N ASP A 29 12.72 -44.33 -0.37
CA ASP A 29 12.36 -43.87 -1.72
C ASP A 29 11.10 -43.00 -1.72
N GLN A 30 10.02 -43.48 -1.07
CA GLN A 30 8.77 -42.75 -0.96
C GLN A 30 8.92 -41.44 -0.17
N LEU A 31 9.68 -41.45 0.93
CA LEU A 31 9.94 -40.26 1.74
C LEU A 31 10.69 -39.18 0.94
N LEU A 32 11.73 -39.58 0.19
CA LEU A 32 12.53 -38.67 -0.63
C LEU A 32 11.71 -38.08 -1.79
N GLN A 33 10.86 -38.89 -2.43
CA GLN A 33 9.92 -38.39 -3.46
C GLN A 33 8.92 -37.38 -2.89
N THR A 34 8.35 -37.68 -1.72
CA THR A 34 7.40 -36.79 -1.03
C THR A 34 8.07 -35.46 -0.67
N ARG A 35 9.31 -35.50 -0.20
CA ARG A 35 10.11 -34.31 0.11
C ARG A 35 10.31 -33.43 -1.14
N GLU A 36 10.69 -34.01 -2.27
CA GLU A 36 10.89 -33.25 -3.52
C GLU A 36 9.59 -32.59 -3.99
N GLN A 37 8.45 -33.29 -3.90
CA GLN A 37 7.14 -32.71 -4.22
C GLN A 37 6.81 -31.51 -3.32
N ILE A 38 6.99 -31.64 -2.01
CA ILE A 38 6.77 -30.54 -1.05
C ILE A 38 7.69 -29.36 -1.37
N LEU A 39 8.98 -29.61 -1.63
CA LEU A 39 9.93 -28.56 -1.99
C LEU A 39 9.56 -27.84 -3.28
N ALA A 40 9.08 -28.57 -4.29
CA ALA A 40 8.60 -27.99 -5.55
C ALA A 40 7.37 -27.10 -5.32
N THR A 41 6.38 -27.57 -4.55
CA THR A 41 5.19 -26.80 -4.19
C THR A 41 5.56 -25.53 -3.42
N LEU A 42 6.43 -25.63 -2.42
CA LEU A 42 6.88 -24.48 -1.63
C LEU A 42 7.60 -23.44 -2.50
N LYS A 43 8.50 -23.87 -3.39
CA LYS A 43 9.19 -22.97 -4.33
C LYS A 43 8.22 -22.24 -5.25
N SER A 44 7.23 -22.95 -5.80
CA SER A 44 6.20 -22.35 -6.66
C SER A 44 5.39 -21.29 -5.90
N ASN A 45 4.89 -21.63 -4.72
CA ASN A 45 4.11 -20.72 -3.89
C ASN A 45 4.92 -19.49 -3.45
N LEU A 46 6.20 -19.67 -3.12
CA LEU A 46 7.09 -18.57 -2.77
C LEU A 46 7.28 -17.61 -3.95
N SER A 47 7.49 -18.14 -5.16
CA SER A 47 7.60 -17.31 -6.36
C SER A 47 6.32 -16.52 -6.61
N LEU A 48 5.16 -17.18 -6.55
CA LEU A 48 3.87 -16.52 -6.71
C LEU A 48 3.64 -15.43 -5.66
N ALA A 49 4.01 -15.68 -4.40
CA ALA A 49 3.91 -14.70 -3.32
C ALA A 49 4.84 -13.50 -3.56
N GLN A 50 6.10 -13.74 -3.97
CA GLN A 50 7.05 -12.68 -4.29
C GLN A 50 6.55 -11.82 -5.46
N ASP A 51 6.03 -12.45 -6.51
CA ASP A 51 5.50 -11.72 -7.67
C ASP A 51 4.25 -10.92 -7.30
N ARG A 52 3.36 -11.48 -6.47
CA ARG A 52 2.22 -10.74 -5.90
C ARG A 52 2.68 -9.55 -5.05
N MET A 53 3.69 -9.72 -4.20
CA MET A 53 4.25 -8.63 -3.38
C MET A 53 4.90 -7.54 -4.23
N LYS A 54 5.62 -7.91 -5.31
CA LYS A 54 6.17 -6.96 -6.29
C LYS A 54 5.06 -6.24 -7.04
N GLN A 55 4.03 -6.94 -7.49
CA GLN A 55 2.89 -6.31 -8.17
C GLN A 55 2.14 -5.38 -7.23
N GLN A 56 1.93 -5.77 -5.97
CA GLN A 56 1.34 -4.89 -4.95
C GLN A 56 2.23 -3.69 -4.66
N SER A 57 3.54 -3.85 -4.51
CA SER A 57 4.46 -2.72 -4.24
C SER A 57 4.57 -1.75 -5.42
N VAL A 58 4.57 -2.27 -6.66
CA VAL A 58 4.51 -1.46 -7.88
C VAL A 58 3.12 -0.82 -8.08
N ALA A 59 2.05 -1.49 -7.61
CA ALA A 59 0.68 -0.98 -7.63
C ALA A 59 0.33 -0.05 -6.46
N VAL A 60 1.26 0.23 -5.53
CA VAL A 60 1.01 1.17 -4.42
C VAL A 60 0.95 2.60 -4.95
N ARG A 61 -0.30 2.95 -5.25
CA ARG A 61 -0.98 4.23 -5.03
C ARG A 61 -0.21 5.16 -4.10
N ARG A 62 -0.02 6.41 -4.55
CA ARG A 62 0.39 7.59 -3.78
C ARG A 62 1.72 7.41 -3.05
N ASN A 63 2.58 8.40 -3.09
CA ASN A 63 3.73 8.41 -2.20
C ASN A 63 3.23 8.48 -0.74
N LEU A 64 2.94 7.33 -0.10
CA LEU A 64 2.64 7.22 1.34
C LEU A 64 3.82 7.73 2.18
N LYS A 65 5.01 7.71 1.58
CA LYS A 65 6.23 8.30 2.15
C LYS A 65 6.17 9.83 2.23
N LEU A 66 5.34 10.47 1.40
CA LEU A 66 5.13 11.93 1.35
C LEU A 66 3.73 12.36 1.83
N SER A 67 2.82 11.43 2.14
CA SER A 67 1.52 11.78 2.72
C SER A 67 1.68 12.27 4.17
N SER A 68 0.72 13.07 4.64
CA SER A 68 0.68 13.50 6.02
C SER A 68 0.69 12.29 6.98
N ARG A 69 1.64 12.28 7.91
CA ARG A 69 1.78 11.19 8.90
C ARG A 69 0.69 11.23 9.97
N TYR A 70 0.08 12.39 10.19
CA TYR A 70 -0.96 12.63 11.17
C TYR A 70 -2.12 13.38 10.51
N PHE A 71 -3.34 13.02 10.86
CA PHE A 71 -4.55 13.66 10.38
C PHE A 71 -5.10 14.61 11.43
N GLY A 72 -5.40 15.83 11.00
CA GLY A 72 -6.26 16.79 11.70
C GLY A 72 -5.81 17.24 13.10
N PRO A 73 -6.15 18.46 13.50
CA PRO A 73 -6.34 18.75 14.91
C PRO A 73 -7.68 18.19 15.38
N PHE A 74 -7.68 17.09 16.14
CA PHE A 74 -8.89 16.64 16.83
C PHE A 74 -8.84 17.09 18.29
N GLN A 75 -9.92 17.70 18.76
CA GLN A 75 -10.04 18.08 20.16
C GLN A 75 -10.23 16.83 21.02
N ILE A 76 -9.56 16.78 22.17
CA ILE A 76 -9.82 15.74 23.17
C ILE A 76 -11.08 16.13 23.92
N THR A 77 -12.10 15.29 23.89
CA THR A 77 -13.34 15.49 24.66
C THR A 77 -13.19 14.93 26.06
N HIS A 78 -12.64 13.73 26.19
CA HIS A 78 -12.47 13.04 27.47
C HIS A 78 -11.12 12.33 27.55
N ARG A 79 -10.56 12.32 28.77
CA ARG A 79 -9.44 11.44 29.12
C ARG A 79 -10.01 10.20 29.82
N ILE A 80 -10.20 9.13 29.07
CA ILE A 80 -10.78 7.88 29.58
C ILE A 80 -9.83 7.17 30.54
N SER A 81 -8.51 7.22 30.27
CA SER A 81 -7.50 6.67 31.17
C SER A 81 -6.17 7.41 31.04
N LYS A 82 -5.13 6.92 31.74
CA LYS A 82 -3.76 7.44 31.57
C LYS A 82 -3.30 7.34 30.11
N VAL A 83 -3.81 6.35 29.36
CA VAL A 83 -3.30 5.93 28.07
C VAL A 83 -4.36 6.00 26.95
N ALA A 84 -5.64 6.22 27.27
CA ALA A 84 -6.72 6.29 26.30
C ALA A 84 -7.45 7.65 26.36
N TYR A 85 -7.62 8.28 25.21
CA TYR A 85 -8.27 9.59 25.06
C TYR A 85 -9.36 9.51 24.01
N GLN A 86 -10.50 10.14 24.28
CA GLN A 86 -11.59 10.29 23.34
C GLN A 86 -11.42 11.59 22.56
N LEU A 87 -11.49 11.49 21.23
CA LEU A 87 -11.40 12.62 20.31
C LEU A 87 -12.78 13.04 19.80
N CYS A 88 -12.93 14.32 19.52
CA CYS A 88 -14.04 14.88 18.77
C CYS A 88 -13.80 14.60 17.29
N LEU A 89 -14.29 13.45 16.82
CA LEU A 89 -14.26 13.10 15.41
C LEU A 89 -15.51 13.63 14.69
N PRO A 90 -15.42 13.86 13.37
CA PRO A 90 -16.58 14.12 12.53
C PRO A 90 -17.65 13.03 12.66
N SER A 91 -18.93 13.39 12.60
CA SER A 91 -20.06 12.46 12.80
C SER A 91 -20.16 11.37 11.75
N ASP A 92 -19.58 11.59 10.57
CA ASP A 92 -19.46 10.66 9.45
C ASP A 92 -18.24 9.71 9.58
N SER A 93 -17.46 9.84 10.65
CA SER A 93 -16.29 8.99 10.88
C SER A 93 -16.71 7.55 11.20
N LEU A 94 -16.14 6.60 10.45
CA LEU A 94 -16.22 5.17 10.75
C LEU A 94 -15.24 4.73 11.85
N LEU A 95 -14.40 5.64 12.35
CA LEU A 95 -13.40 5.34 13.38
C LEU A 95 -14.01 5.44 14.78
N HIS A 96 -13.60 4.53 15.65
CA HIS A 96 -13.95 4.63 17.06
C HIS A 96 -13.28 5.87 17.68
N PRO A 97 -14.00 6.72 18.45
CA PRO A 97 -13.47 7.99 18.92
C PRO A 97 -12.41 7.87 20.02
N VAL A 98 -12.23 6.69 20.62
CA VAL A 98 -11.22 6.44 21.67
C VAL A 98 -9.94 5.89 21.08
N PHE A 99 -8.83 6.59 21.31
CA PHE A 99 -7.50 6.25 20.80
C PHE A 99 -6.48 6.13 21.93
N HIS A 100 -5.50 5.27 21.71
CA HIS A 100 -4.35 5.13 22.60
C HIS A 100 -3.37 6.31 22.42
N VAL A 101 -2.74 6.78 23.49
CA VAL A 101 -1.85 7.96 23.47
C VAL A 101 -0.67 7.83 22.52
N SER A 102 -0.22 6.60 22.22
CA SER A 102 0.91 6.35 21.31
C SER A 102 0.63 6.71 19.85
N VAL A 103 -0.64 6.75 19.43
CA VAL A 103 -1.02 7.14 18.06
C VAL A 103 -1.42 8.62 17.96
N LEU A 104 -1.38 9.34 19.08
CA LEU A 104 -1.71 10.76 19.15
C LEU A 104 -0.44 11.59 19.17
N LYS A 105 -0.47 12.72 18.46
CA LYS A 105 0.58 13.74 18.53
C LYS A 105 -0.05 15.04 18.97
N LYS A 106 0.48 15.64 20.06
CA LYS A 106 0.06 16.95 20.51
C LYS A 106 0.32 17.96 19.40
N LYS A 107 -0.72 18.68 18.99
CA LYS A 107 -0.60 19.82 18.07
C LYS A 107 0.17 20.96 18.76
N ILE A 108 1.11 21.54 18.03
CA ILE A 108 1.90 22.69 18.47
C ILE A 108 1.47 23.89 17.60
N GLY A 109 1.09 24.99 18.25
CA GLY A 109 0.57 26.21 17.60
C GLY A 109 -0.95 26.33 17.61
N ASP A 110 -1.43 27.58 17.61
CA ASP A 110 -2.85 27.94 17.81
C ASP A 110 -3.68 27.97 16.52
N GLN A 111 -3.05 27.89 15.35
CA GLN A 111 -3.77 27.89 14.08
C GLN A 111 -4.47 26.55 13.88
N LEU A 112 -5.77 26.49 14.16
CA LEU A 112 -6.66 25.41 13.76
C LEU A 112 -6.87 25.46 12.24
N THR A 113 -5.85 25.13 11.44
CA THR A 113 -6.05 24.88 10.00
C THR A 113 -7.00 23.69 9.88
N PRO A 114 -8.22 23.89 9.34
CA PRO A 114 -9.15 22.80 9.14
C PRO A 114 -8.66 22.03 7.92
N PHE A 115 -7.85 20.99 8.13
CA PHE A 115 -7.71 19.99 7.09
C PHE A 115 -8.98 19.15 7.09
N SER A 116 -9.70 19.30 5.98
CA SER A 116 -11.01 18.78 5.66
C SER A 116 -11.00 17.25 5.56
N SER A 117 -11.88 16.64 6.35
CA SER A 117 -12.33 15.24 6.27
C SER A 117 -11.26 14.15 6.44
N LEU A 118 -11.61 13.11 7.21
CA LEU A 118 -10.85 11.86 7.13
C LEU A 118 -10.89 11.39 5.68
N PRO A 119 -9.78 10.89 5.12
CA PRO A 119 -9.79 10.35 3.77
C PRO A 119 -10.88 9.27 3.66
N PRO A 120 -11.69 9.26 2.60
CA PRO A 120 -12.74 8.28 2.44
C PRO A 120 -12.15 6.87 2.48
N VAL A 121 -12.68 6.06 3.41
CA VAL A 121 -12.28 4.67 3.63
C VAL A 121 -13.40 3.79 3.08
N ASP A 122 -13.07 2.76 2.31
CA ASP A 122 -14.07 1.78 1.89
C ASP A 122 -14.48 0.86 3.06
N LEU A 123 -15.51 0.02 2.85
CA LEU A 123 -16.00 -0.93 3.87
C LEU A 123 -14.93 -1.94 4.33
N GLN A 124 -13.78 -2.00 3.67
CA GLN A 124 -12.64 -2.88 3.98
C GLN A 124 -11.52 -2.16 4.73
N GLY A 125 -11.66 -0.88 5.06
CA GLY A 125 -10.63 -0.13 5.78
C GLY A 125 -9.53 0.44 4.88
N GLU A 126 -9.65 0.33 3.56
CA GLU A 126 -8.63 0.81 2.61
C GLU A 126 -8.85 2.28 2.28
N LEU A 127 -7.77 3.07 2.38
CA LEU A 127 -7.74 4.47 1.98
C LEU A 127 -7.95 4.60 0.46
N ARG A 128 -9.18 4.91 0.05
CA ARG A 128 -9.52 5.18 -1.35
C ARG A 128 -9.79 6.65 -1.54
N SER A 129 -8.73 7.38 -1.76
CA SER A 129 -8.82 8.76 -2.12
C SER A 129 -9.57 8.97 -3.44
N GLN A 130 -10.66 9.73 -3.41
CA GLN A 130 -11.41 10.04 -4.61
C GLN A 130 -10.90 11.35 -5.25
N PRO A 131 -10.85 11.43 -6.58
CA PRO A 131 -10.60 12.70 -7.26
C PRO A 131 -11.82 13.61 -7.06
N GLU A 132 -11.60 14.84 -6.64
CA GLU A 132 -12.67 15.83 -6.42
C GLU A 132 -12.94 16.61 -7.71
N LYS A 133 -11.90 17.18 -8.31
CA LYS A 133 -12.00 17.89 -9.59
C LYS A 133 -10.72 17.80 -10.42
N ILE A 134 -10.89 18.01 -11.71
CA ILE A 134 -9.77 18.22 -12.64
C ILE A 134 -9.52 19.72 -12.73
N LEU A 135 -8.29 20.11 -12.44
CA LEU A 135 -7.86 21.51 -12.42
C LEU A 135 -7.30 21.95 -13.76
N GLU A 136 -6.52 21.09 -14.40
CA GLU A 136 -5.75 21.45 -15.58
C GLU A 136 -5.50 20.21 -16.46
N ARG A 137 -5.20 20.44 -17.74
CA ARG A 137 -4.78 19.40 -18.68
C ARG A 137 -3.47 19.82 -19.35
N ARG A 138 -2.56 18.86 -19.53
CA ARG A 138 -1.32 19.09 -20.28
C ARG A 138 -0.97 17.89 -21.16
N SER A 139 -0.21 18.14 -22.21
CA SER A 139 0.35 17.10 -23.08
C SER A 139 1.84 17.00 -22.84
N VAL A 140 2.31 15.82 -22.41
CA VAL A 140 3.74 15.57 -22.16
C VAL A 140 4.25 14.49 -23.11
N LYS A 141 5.45 14.67 -23.65
CA LYS A 141 6.13 13.65 -24.44
C LYS A 141 6.84 12.66 -23.49
N ARG A 142 6.35 11.43 -23.40
CA ARG A 142 7.00 10.31 -22.68
C ARG A 142 7.21 9.15 -23.64
N ASP A 143 8.39 8.53 -23.61
CA ASP A 143 8.73 7.33 -24.40
C ASP A 143 8.31 7.43 -25.87
N ASN A 144 8.65 8.56 -26.50
CA ASN A 144 8.34 8.87 -27.90
C ASN A 144 6.84 8.92 -28.24
N ARG A 145 5.96 9.04 -27.23
CA ARG A 145 4.51 9.20 -27.38
C ARG A 145 4.05 10.47 -26.66
N VAL A 146 3.01 11.11 -27.19
CA VAL A 146 2.34 12.23 -26.53
C VAL A 146 1.27 11.64 -25.62
N VAL A 147 1.42 11.85 -24.31
CA VAL A 147 0.48 11.41 -23.28
C VAL A 147 -0.21 12.63 -22.70
N VAL A 148 -1.55 12.58 -22.64
CA VAL A 148 -2.36 13.59 -21.97
C VAL A 148 -2.41 13.27 -20.49
N GLU A 149 -1.96 14.22 -19.67
CA GLU A 149 -2.07 14.20 -18.21
C GLU A 149 -3.08 15.24 -17.77
N VAL A 150 -3.83 14.93 -16.71
CA VAL A 150 -4.76 15.84 -16.05
C VAL A 150 -4.31 16.08 -14.62
N LEU A 151 -4.35 17.33 -14.17
CA LEU A 151 -4.06 17.71 -12.80
C LEU A 151 -5.31 17.48 -11.97
N ILE A 152 -5.20 16.53 -11.03
CA ILE A 152 -6.31 16.11 -10.19
C ILE A 152 -6.16 16.76 -8.82
N GLN A 153 -7.19 17.50 -8.40
CA GLN A 153 -7.41 17.79 -6.98
C GLN A 153 -8.12 16.60 -6.35
N TRP A 154 -7.62 16.17 -5.21
CA TRP A 154 -8.15 15.02 -4.48
C TRP A 154 -9.03 15.47 -3.31
N GLU A 155 -10.05 14.69 -3.03
CA GLU A 155 -10.97 14.95 -1.92
C GLU A 155 -10.22 14.98 -0.59
N GLY A 156 -10.44 16.05 0.18
CA GLY A 156 -9.75 16.30 1.45
C GLY A 156 -8.31 16.84 1.33
N ALA A 157 -7.78 16.99 0.11
CA ALA A 157 -6.46 17.55 -0.14
C ALA A 157 -6.54 18.97 -0.73
N GLY A 158 -5.55 19.81 -0.41
CA GLY A 158 -5.48 21.17 -0.95
C GLY A 158 -5.15 21.17 -2.45
N VAL A 159 -5.39 22.31 -3.11
CA VAL A 159 -4.99 22.49 -4.52
C VAL A 159 -3.48 22.30 -4.71
N GLU A 160 -2.69 22.64 -3.70
CA GLU A 160 -1.23 22.46 -3.70
C GLU A 160 -0.78 20.99 -3.72
N ASP A 161 -1.62 20.08 -3.20
CA ASP A 161 -1.38 18.63 -3.18
C ASP A 161 -1.91 17.92 -4.44
N SER A 162 -2.30 18.69 -5.45
CA SER A 162 -2.83 18.14 -6.70
C SER A 162 -1.74 17.42 -7.50
N THR A 163 -2.09 16.32 -8.15
CA THR A 163 -1.13 15.49 -8.89
C THR A 163 -1.51 15.32 -10.35
N TRP A 164 -0.50 15.32 -11.22
CA TRP A 164 -0.67 14.97 -12.64
C TRP A 164 -0.83 13.46 -12.79
N GLU A 165 -1.99 13.03 -13.29
CA GLU A 165 -2.29 11.63 -13.58
C GLU A 165 -2.65 11.46 -15.07
N PRO A 166 -2.32 10.31 -15.69
CA PRO A 166 -2.67 10.07 -17.08
C PRO A 166 -4.18 10.06 -17.30
N TYR A 167 -4.66 10.78 -18.32
CA TYR A 167 -6.09 10.91 -18.60
C TYR A 167 -6.78 9.56 -18.85
N TRP A 168 -6.10 8.61 -19.50
CA TRP A 168 -6.63 7.27 -19.76
C TRP A 168 -6.91 6.50 -18.46
N LYS A 169 -6.07 6.68 -17.43
CA LYS A 169 -6.20 6.02 -16.13
C LYS A 169 -7.37 6.60 -15.36
N LEU A 170 -7.54 7.93 -15.41
CA LEU A 170 -8.72 8.59 -14.84
C LEU A 170 -10.00 8.14 -15.55
N ARG A 171 -9.99 7.99 -16.88
CA ARG A 171 -11.14 7.48 -17.64
C ARG A 171 -11.53 6.06 -17.24
N GLN A 172 -10.56 5.21 -16.94
CA GLN A 172 -10.81 3.83 -16.52
C GLN A 172 -11.28 3.73 -15.06
N GLN A 173 -10.68 4.49 -14.15
CA GLN A 173 -10.94 4.39 -12.70
C GLN A 173 -12.09 5.28 -12.23
N PHE A 174 -12.30 6.44 -12.87
CA PHE A 174 -13.31 7.43 -12.48
C PHE A 174 -14.06 7.99 -13.70
N PRO A 175 -14.90 7.17 -14.38
CA PRO A 175 -15.58 7.58 -15.61
C PRO A 175 -16.49 8.81 -15.43
N HIS A 176 -17.02 9.02 -14.23
CA HIS A 176 -17.93 10.12 -13.89
C HIS A 176 -17.26 11.51 -13.86
N LEU A 177 -15.93 11.57 -13.78
CA LEU A 177 -15.16 12.82 -13.80
C LEU A 177 -14.71 13.25 -15.20
N VAL A 178 -14.76 12.33 -16.17
CA VAL A 178 -14.33 12.54 -17.55
C VAL A 178 -15.18 13.60 -18.27
N GLY A 179 -16.44 13.76 -17.88
CA GLY A 179 -17.35 14.77 -18.43
C GLY A 179 -17.30 16.14 -17.73
N LYS A 180 -16.55 16.26 -16.63
CA LYS A 180 -16.38 17.52 -15.87
C LYS A 180 -15.05 18.22 -16.19
N VAL A 181 -14.38 17.78 -17.25
CA VAL A 181 -13.14 18.38 -17.76
C VAL A 181 -13.49 19.73 -18.38
N LEU A 182 -12.75 20.78 -18.01
CA LEU A 182 -12.79 22.11 -18.66
C LEU A 182 -12.47 22.03 -20.16
#